data_AF-K9TH04-F1
#
_entry.id   AF-K9TH04-F1
#
_cell.length_a   1.000
_cell.length_b   1.000
_cell.length_c   1.000
_cell.angle_alpha   90.00
_cell.angle_beta   90.00
_cell.angle_gamma   90.00
#
_symmetry.space_group_name_H-M   'P 1'
#
loop_
_entity.id
_entity.type
_entity.pdbx_description
1 polymer ?
#
loop_
_entity_poly.entity_id
_entity_poly.type
_entity_poly.pdbx_seq_one_letter_code
_entity_poly.pdbx_strand_id
1 'polypeptide(L)'
;METSVDKTLLAFLLALYRLDTPLTGREVLDLQNNVGTLLELRPDQEAAIQSEIQARLDKNPELNQIYQEALTKLAPLDLEQLYHRLPPKNLLEQQLGITQQTSKGYVPKRRQNQQTSEVVNLSRMVMTSDRPDKSVKKLDCLAEYWDSMHVPMV
;
A
#
# COMPACT_ATOMS: atom_id res chain seq x y z
N MET A 1 -7.83 -20.04 -0.62
CA MET A 1 -6.69 -19.52 -1.39
C MET A 1 -5.96 -18.56 -0.48
N GLU A 2 -4.67 -18.78 -0.22
CA GLU A 2 -3.86 -17.78 0.47
C GLU A 2 -3.70 -16.56 -0.46
N THR A 3 -4.20 -15.42 -0.01
CA THR A 3 -3.95 -14.14 -0.69
C THR A 3 -2.51 -13.74 -0.36
N SER A 4 -1.67 -13.57 -1.39
CA SER A 4 -0.29 -13.08 -1.21
C SER A 4 -0.29 -11.73 -0.48
N VAL A 5 0.77 -11.44 0.30
CA VAL A 5 0.94 -10.13 0.96
C VAL A 5 0.84 -8.96 -0.02
N ASP A 6 1.29 -9.12 -1.26
CA ASP A 6 1.21 -8.08 -2.29
C ASP A 6 -0.23 -7.75 -2.68
N LYS A 7 -1.07 -8.76 -2.96
CA LYS A 7 -2.50 -8.55 -3.21
C LYS A 7 -3.18 -7.89 -2.01
N THR A 8 -2.87 -8.32 -0.79
CA THR A 8 -3.41 -7.71 0.44
C THR A 8 -3.01 -6.24 0.55
N LEU A 9 -1.73 -5.93 0.36
CA LEU A 9 -1.22 -4.57 0.44
C LEU A 9 -1.79 -3.66 -0.66
N LEU A 10 -1.84 -4.15 -1.90
CA LEU A 10 -2.40 -3.40 -3.02
C LEU A 10 -3.91 -3.16 -2.86
N ALA A 11 -4.66 -4.17 -2.40
CA ALA A 11 -6.08 -4.00 -2.08
C ALA A 11 -6.27 -2.96 -0.99
N PHE A 12 -5.41 -2.95 0.03
CA PHE A 12 -5.48 -1.98 1.11
C PHE A 12 -5.10 -0.56 0.65
N LEU A 13 -4.12 -0.41 -0.24
CA LEU A 13 -3.82 0.87 -0.89
C LEU A 13 -4.99 1.36 -1.74
N LEU A 14 -5.65 0.48 -2.51
CA LEU A 14 -6.85 0.82 -3.28
C LEU A 14 -8.00 1.24 -2.36
N ALA A 15 -8.15 0.57 -1.22
CA ALA A 15 -9.15 0.93 -0.22
C ALA A 15 -8.92 2.35 0.32
N LEU A 16 -7.68 2.68 0.71
CA LEU A 16 -7.32 4.05 1.11
C LEU A 16 -7.49 5.06 -0.04
N TYR A 17 -7.18 4.66 -1.27
CA TYR A 17 -7.35 5.49 -2.47
C TYR A 17 -8.82 5.80 -2.77
N ARG A 18 -9.76 4.92 -2.40
CA ARG A 18 -11.19 5.11 -2.65
C ARG A 18 -11.98 5.53 -1.43
N LEU A 19 -11.39 5.48 -0.24
CA LEU A 19 -12.00 5.97 0.98
C LEU A 19 -12.32 7.46 0.83
N ASP A 20 -13.59 7.81 1.03
CA ASP A 20 -14.05 9.20 0.97
C ASP A 20 -13.88 9.89 2.33
N THR A 21 -14.06 9.12 3.40
CA THR A 21 -13.83 9.58 4.77
C THR A 21 -12.33 9.62 5.09
N PRO A 22 -11.75 10.77 5.49
CA PRO A 22 -10.36 10.82 5.90
C PRO A 22 -10.09 9.95 7.13
N LEU A 23 -8.92 9.32 7.19
CA LEU A 23 -8.49 8.61 8.39
C LEU A 23 -8.38 9.59 9.57
N THR A 24 -8.81 9.16 10.75
CA THR A 24 -8.60 9.90 11.99
C THR A 24 -7.12 9.93 12.34
N GLY A 25 -6.70 10.92 13.14
CA GLY A 25 -5.31 11.00 13.60
C GLY A 25 -4.82 9.75 14.33
N ARG A 26 -5.72 9.05 15.04
CA ARG A 26 -5.41 7.77 15.69
C ARG A 26 -5.21 6.66 14.68
N GLU A 27 -6.06 6.55 13.66
CA GLU A 27 -5.90 5.55 12.60
C GLU A 27 -4.62 5.77 11.80
N VAL A 28 -4.25 7.03 11.52
CA VAL A 28 -2.97 7.37 10.89
C VAL A 28 -1.79 6.89 11.73
N LEU A 29 -1.77 7.22 13.02
CA LEU A 29 -0.70 6.78 13.93
C LEU A 29 -0.65 5.26 14.07
N ASP A 30 -1.81 4.60 14.17
CA ASP A 30 -1.88 3.14 14.24
C ASP A 30 -1.38 2.50 12.93
N LEU A 31 -1.61 3.14 11.78
CA LEU A 31 -1.12 2.63 10.51
C LEU A 31 0.40 2.76 10.39
N GLN A 32 0.94 3.93 10.73
CA GLN A 32 2.38 4.21 10.70
C GLN A 32 3.15 3.30 11.67
N ASN A 33 2.72 3.25 12.93
CA ASN A 33 3.46 2.57 13.99
C ASN A 33 3.41 1.04 13.89
N ASN A 34 2.43 0.49 13.19
CA ASN A 34 2.25 -0.96 13.07
C ASN A 34 2.57 -1.45 11.66
N VAL A 35 1.70 -1.17 10.68
CA VAL A 35 1.87 -1.65 9.30
C VAL A 35 3.10 -1.00 8.66
N GLY A 36 3.26 0.33 8.78
CA GLY A 36 4.42 1.05 8.28
C GLY A 36 5.75 0.55 8.88
N THR A 37 5.81 0.41 10.21
CA THR A 37 6.98 -0.14 10.92
C THR A 37 7.31 -1.57 10.49
N LEU A 38 6.30 -2.45 10.35
CA LEU A 38 6.54 -3.82 9.88
C LEU A 38 7.10 -3.83 8.46
N LEU A 39 6.54 -3.04 7.55
CA LEU A 39 7.04 -2.91 6.18
C LEU A 39 8.46 -2.33 6.11
N GLU A 40 8.84 -1.48 7.07
CA GLU A 40 10.18 -0.89 7.13
C GLU A 40 11.22 -1.83 7.77
N LEU A 41 10.89 -2.46 8.89
CA LEU A 41 11.84 -3.20 9.71
C LEU A 41 11.85 -4.70 9.44
N ARG A 42 10.70 -5.26 9.06
CA ARG A 42 10.43 -6.70 8.97
C ARG A 42 9.48 -7.04 7.80
N PRO A 43 9.81 -6.64 6.55
CA PRO A 43 8.97 -6.95 5.40
C PRO A 43 8.85 -8.46 5.12
N ASP A 44 9.72 -9.29 5.71
CA ASP A 44 9.64 -10.74 5.72
C ASP A 44 8.48 -11.32 6.57
N GLN A 45 7.87 -10.51 7.44
CA GLN A 45 6.81 -10.95 8.35
C GLN A 45 5.42 -10.80 7.72
N GLU A 46 5.20 -11.47 6.59
CA GLU A 46 3.98 -11.35 5.79
C GLU A 46 2.70 -11.61 6.58
N ALA A 47 2.66 -12.69 7.36
CA ALA A 47 1.50 -13.03 8.19
C ALA A 47 1.20 -11.96 9.25
N ALA A 48 2.23 -11.33 9.80
CA ALA A 48 2.06 -10.23 10.75
C ALA A 48 1.51 -8.97 10.05
N ILE A 49 2.06 -8.63 8.88
CA ILE A 49 1.56 -7.50 8.06
C ILE A 49 0.08 -7.69 7.71
N GLN A 50 -0.31 -8.88 7.26
CA GLN A 50 -1.70 -9.21 6.94
C GLN A 50 -2.60 -9.13 8.18
N SER A 51 -2.14 -9.64 9.32
CA SER A 51 -2.89 -9.58 10.58
C SER A 51 -3.10 -8.14 11.05
N GLU A 52 -2.06 -7.29 10.93
CA GLU A 52 -2.18 -5.89 11.27
C GLU A 52 -3.14 -5.16 10.32
N ILE A 53 -3.12 -5.45 9.01
CA ILE A 53 -4.10 -4.88 8.07
C ILE A 53 -5.52 -5.31 8.45
N GLN A 54 -5.75 -6.60 8.71
CA GLN A 54 -7.08 -7.11 9.06
C GLN A 54 -7.63 -6.42 10.31
N ALA A 55 -6.81 -6.23 11.35
CA ALA A 55 -7.24 -5.56 12.57
C ALA A 55 -7.61 -4.06 12.37
N ARG A 56 -7.26 -3.45 11.24
CA ARG A 56 -7.65 -2.07 10.87
C ARG A 56 -8.96 -2.09 10.12
N LEU A 57 -9.11 -3.05 9.21
CA LEU A 57 -10.37 -3.30 8.50
C LEU A 57 -11.49 -3.63 9.49
N ASP A 58 -11.23 -4.42 10.52
CA ASP A 58 -12.23 -4.77 11.55
C ASP A 58 -12.73 -3.56 12.34
N LYS A 59 -11.93 -2.49 12.41
CA LYS A 59 -12.28 -1.24 13.12
C LYS A 59 -12.91 -0.19 12.22
N ASN A 60 -12.78 -0.32 10.90
CA ASN A 60 -13.28 0.64 9.92
C ASN A 60 -14.09 -0.11 8.83
N PRO A 61 -15.42 -0.25 9.02
CA PRO A 61 -16.28 -1.00 8.12
C PRO A 61 -16.29 -0.48 6.68
N GLU A 62 -16.22 0.85 6.49
CA GLU A 62 -16.17 1.47 5.16
C GLU A 62 -14.89 1.03 4.43
N LEU A 63 -13.75 1.15 5.11
CA LEU A 63 -12.46 0.72 4.57
C LEU A 63 -12.45 -0.79 4.26
N ASN A 64 -13.06 -1.61 5.12
CA ASN A 64 -13.19 -3.05 4.88
C ASN A 64 -14.04 -3.37 3.65
N GLN A 65 -15.18 -2.70 3.48
CA GLN A 65 -16.03 -2.91 2.31
C GLN A 65 -15.27 -2.64 1.01
N ILE A 66 -14.59 -1.49 0.93
CA ILE A 66 -13.82 -1.10 -0.25
C ILE A 66 -12.63 -2.06 -0.46
N TYR A 67 -11.99 -2.51 0.63
CA TYR A 67 -10.91 -3.49 0.56
C TYR A 67 -11.37 -4.83 -0.03
N GLN A 68 -12.53 -5.35 0.37
CA GLN A 68 -13.06 -6.60 -0.18
C GLN A 68 -13.41 -6.45 -1.68
N GLU A 69 -13.92 -5.29 -2.08
CA GLU A 69 -14.13 -4.98 -3.50
C GLU A 69 -12.80 -4.96 -4.26
N ALA A 70 -11.78 -4.29 -3.71
CA ALA A 70 -10.44 -4.25 -4.29
C ALA A 70 -9.83 -5.65 -4.41
N LEU A 71 -9.95 -6.51 -3.40
CA LEU A 71 -9.51 -7.90 -3.46
C LEU A 71 -10.21 -8.67 -4.58
N THR A 72 -11.53 -8.49 -4.72
CA THR A 72 -12.31 -9.17 -5.77
C THR A 72 -11.85 -8.74 -7.15
N LYS A 73 -11.56 -7.45 -7.34
CA LYS A 73 -10.97 -6.92 -8.58
C LYS A 73 -9.57 -7.51 -8.83
N LEU A 74 -8.70 -7.59 -7.82
CA LEU A 74 -7.34 -8.12 -7.95
C LEU A 74 -7.26 -9.66 -8.05
N ALA A 75 -8.32 -10.38 -7.67
CA ALA A 75 -8.36 -11.84 -7.65
C ALA A 75 -7.91 -12.50 -8.98
N PRO A 76 -8.43 -12.10 -10.17
CA PRO A 76 -8.05 -12.69 -11.46
C PRO A 76 -6.64 -12.34 -11.94
N LEU A 77 -5.94 -11.38 -11.32
CA LEU A 77 -4.62 -10.95 -11.76
C LEU A 77 -3.51 -11.76 -11.09
N ASP A 78 -2.54 -12.22 -11.86
CA ASP A 78 -1.31 -12.80 -11.31
C ASP A 78 -0.33 -11.72 -10.86
N LEU A 79 0.63 -12.08 -9.99
CA LEU A 79 1.59 -11.13 -9.42
C LEU A 79 2.40 -10.38 -10.49
N GLU A 80 2.79 -11.05 -11.57
CA GLU A 80 3.50 -10.39 -12.69
C GLU A 80 2.65 -9.30 -13.34
N GLN A 81 1.35 -9.55 -13.54
CA GLN A 81 0.43 -8.57 -14.09
C GLN A 81 0.21 -7.39 -13.14
N LEU A 82 0.25 -7.64 -11.82
CA LEU A 82 0.23 -6.57 -10.84
C LEU A 82 1.49 -5.70 -10.96
N TYR A 83 2.67 -6.30 -11.00
CA TYR A 83 3.93 -5.55 -11.06
C TYR A 83 4.11 -4.77 -12.36
N HIS A 84 3.65 -5.31 -13.50
CA HIS A 84 3.74 -4.62 -14.78
C HIS A 84 2.96 -3.31 -14.85
N ARG A 85 1.92 -3.15 -14.01
CA ARG A 85 1.10 -1.93 -13.93
C ARG A 85 1.62 -0.92 -12.90
N LEU A 86 2.63 -1.29 -12.10
CA LEU A 86 3.27 -0.34 -11.20
C LEU A 86 4.32 0.49 -11.96
N PRO A 87 4.29 1.83 -11.84
CA PRO A 87 5.34 2.65 -12.38
C PRO A 87 6.66 2.42 -11.63
N PRO A 88 7.79 2.78 -12.25
CA PRO A 88 9.09 2.62 -11.61
C PRO A 88 9.19 3.47 -10.35
N LYS A 89 9.95 2.98 -9.37
CA LYS A 89 10.11 3.59 -8.04
C LYS A 89 10.39 5.10 -8.05
N ASN A 90 11.21 5.59 -8.96
CA ASN A 90 11.55 7.02 -9.06
C ASN A 90 10.33 7.89 -9.41
N LEU A 91 9.41 7.39 -10.23
CA LEU A 91 8.17 8.10 -10.55
C LEU A 91 7.21 8.11 -9.35
N LEU A 92 7.12 7.00 -8.63
CA LEU A 92 6.36 6.90 -7.38
C LEU A 92 6.90 7.85 -6.30
N GLU A 93 8.22 7.91 -6.11
CA GLU A 93 8.87 8.86 -5.20
C GLU A 93 8.55 10.31 -5.60
N GLN A 94 8.58 10.63 -6.90
CA GLN A 94 8.24 11.95 -7.41
C GLN A 94 6.76 12.32 -7.14
N GLN A 95 5.82 11.42 -7.42
CA GLN A 95 4.38 11.64 -7.16
C GLN A 95 4.10 11.86 -5.67
N LEU A 96 4.80 11.13 -4.80
CA LEU A 96 4.68 11.28 -3.36
C LEU A 96 5.39 12.54 -2.81
N GLY A 97 6.16 13.25 -3.64
CA GLY A 97 6.95 14.40 -3.22
C GLY A 97 8.15 14.01 -2.35
N ILE A 98 8.61 12.76 -2.46
CA ILE A 98 9.81 12.27 -1.79
C ILE A 98 11.00 12.76 -2.61
N THR A 99 11.42 13.99 -2.37
CA THR A 99 12.73 14.46 -2.84
C THR A 99 13.79 13.62 -2.14
N GLN A 100 14.59 12.88 -2.91
CA GLN A 100 15.82 12.27 -2.40
C GLN A 100 16.69 13.42 -1.87
N GLN A 101 16.61 13.69 -0.56
CA GLN A 101 17.52 14.62 0.06
C GLN A 101 18.91 14.01 -0.11
N THR A 102 19.71 14.63 -0.97
CA THR A 102 21.17 14.51 -0.98
C THR A 102 21.70 15.10 0.34
N SER A 103 21.40 14.45 1.46
CA SER A 103 21.97 14.76 2.75
C SER A 103 23.39 14.22 2.76
N LYS A 104 24.37 15.12 2.59
CA LYS A 104 25.80 14.91 2.90
C LYS A 104 26.01 14.73 4.42
N GLY A 105 25.31 13.78 5.02
CA GLY A 105 25.40 13.42 6.42
C GLY A 105 25.13 11.93 6.52
N TYR A 106 26.01 11.22 7.21
CA TYR A 106 26.02 9.76 7.34
C TYR A 106 24.61 9.20 7.60
N VAL A 107 24.00 8.62 6.56
CA VAL A 107 22.77 7.83 6.68
C VAL A 107 23.22 6.43 7.08
N PRO A 108 22.89 5.93 8.28
CA PRO A 108 23.14 4.52 8.58
C PRO A 108 22.44 3.73 7.48
N LYS A 109 23.18 2.85 6.79
CA LYS A 109 22.67 1.98 5.72
C LYS A 109 21.40 1.29 6.22
N ARG A 110 20.22 1.89 5.98
CA ARG A 110 18.93 1.20 6.12
C ARG A 110 19.06 0.00 5.20
N ARG A 111 18.94 -1.19 5.77
CA ARG A 111 19.28 -2.48 5.14
C ARG A 111 18.67 -2.55 3.74
N GLN A 112 19.48 -2.26 2.72
CA GLN A 112 19.12 -2.33 1.29
C GLN A 112 19.07 -3.78 0.77
N ASN A 113 19.06 -4.79 1.66
CA ASN A 113 19.38 -6.17 1.30
C ASN A 113 18.20 -7.15 1.33
N GLN A 114 16.96 -6.69 1.51
CA GLN A 114 15.80 -7.54 1.25
C GLN A 114 15.20 -7.13 -0.09
N GLN A 115 15.34 -7.99 -1.11
CA GLN A 115 14.54 -7.93 -2.33
C GLN A 115 13.08 -7.96 -1.88
N THR A 116 12.45 -6.79 -1.89
CA THR A 116 11.04 -6.59 -1.53
C THR A 116 10.31 -6.24 -2.82
N SER A 117 9.08 -6.73 -2.97
CA SER A 117 8.27 -6.46 -4.15
C SER A 117 8.05 -4.94 -4.31
N GLU A 118 7.74 -4.52 -5.54
CA GLU A 118 7.38 -3.13 -5.81
C GLU A 118 6.13 -2.70 -5.02
N VAL A 119 5.19 -3.64 -4.78
CA VAL A 119 4.00 -3.39 -3.96
C VAL A 119 4.36 -3.14 -2.50
N VAL A 120 5.26 -3.93 -1.91
CA VAL A 120 5.75 -3.74 -0.53
C VAL A 120 6.46 -2.39 -0.42
N ASN A 121 7.29 -2.03 -1.39
CA ASN A 121 8.00 -0.74 -1.42
C ASN A 121 7.02 0.44 -1.52
N LEU A 122 6.05 0.37 -2.41
CA LEU A 122 4.99 1.39 -2.55
C LEU A 122 4.20 1.52 -1.25
N SER A 123 3.77 0.39 -0.69
CA SER A 123 3.01 0.36 0.55
C SER A 123 3.80 0.99 1.67
N ARG A 124 5.08 0.65 1.82
CA ARG A 124 5.94 1.29 2.82
C ARG A 124 5.93 2.81 2.68
N MET A 125 6.15 3.35 1.47
CA MET A 125 6.19 4.80 1.24
C MET A 125 4.89 5.51 1.63
N VAL A 126 3.73 4.88 1.36
CA VAL A 126 2.42 5.45 1.72
C VAL A 126 2.15 5.32 3.22
N MET A 127 2.35 4.12 3.79
CA MET A 127 2.00 3.79 5.18
C MET A 127 2.87 4.54 6.20
N THR A 128 4.10 4.91 5.83
CA THR A 128 4.98 5.71 6.70
C THR A 128 4.84 7.21 6.48
N SER A 129 3.99 7.68 5.56
CA SER A 129 3.79 9.10 5.31
C SER A 129 2.90 9.75 6.39
N ASP A 130 3.05 11.05 6.61
CA ASP A 130 2.28 11.80 7.63
C ASP A 130 0.76 11.79 7.39
N ARG A 131 0.33 11.59 6.15
CA ARG A 131 -1.08 11.52 5.74
C ARG A 131 -1.28 10.43 4.68
N PRO A 132 -1.33 9.15 5.07
CA PRO A 132 -1.41 8.02 4.15
C PRO A 132 -2.62 8.10 3.20
N ASP A 133 -3.76 8.54 3.73
CA ASP A 133 -5.01 8.80 3.00
C ASP A 133 -4.85 9.87 1.90
N LYS A 134 -4.01 10.88 2.11
CA LYS A 134 -3.72 11.90 1.09
C LYS A 134 -2.59 11.50 0.15
N SER A 135 -1.58 10.82 0.67
CA SER A 135 -0.43 10.35 -0.11
C SER A 135 -0.86 9.36 -1.17
N VAL A 136 -1.74 8.43 -0.81
CA VAL A 136 -2.23 7.41 -1.73
C VAL A 136 -3.02 8.01 -2.90
N LYS A 137 -3.75 9.12 -2.67
CA LYS A 137 -4.55 9.82 -3.71
C LYS A 137 -3.68 10.51 -4.77
N LYS A 138 -2.37 10.67 -4.53
CA LYS A 138 -1.42 11.21 -5.51
C LYS A 138 -0.90 10.16 -6.50
N LEU A 139 -1.23 8.89 -6.27
CA LEU A 139 -0.75 7.77 -7.07
C LEU A 139 -1.73 7.49 -8.21
N ASP A 140 -1.48 8.10 -9.36
CA ASP A 140 -2.35 7.96 -10.53
C ASP A 140 -2.48 6.49 -11.00
N CYS A 141 -1.45 5.68 -10.78
CA CYS A 141 -1.46 4.26 -11.14
C CYS A 141 -2.54 3.45 -10.40
N LEU A 142 -2.99 3.88 -9.21
CA LEU A 142 -4.05 3.19 -8.49
C LEU A 142 -5.42 3.33 -9.16
N ALA A 143 -5.65 4.43 -9.88
CA ALA A 143 -6.83 4.59 -10.71
C ALA A 143 -6.90 3.50 -11.78
N GLU A 144 -5.76 3.13 -12.38
CA GLU A 144 -5.73 2.09 -13.42
C GLU A 144 -6.18 0.72 -12.90
N TYR A 145 -5.82 0.35 -11.66
CA TYR A 145 -6.33 -0.89 -11.06
C TYR A 145 -7.82 -0.81 -10.73
N TRP A 146 -8.33 0.37 -10.39
CA TRP A 146 -9.72 0.53 -10.00
C TRP A 146 -10.67 0.58 -11.22
N ASP A 147 -10.30 1.38 -12.23
CA ASP A 147 -11.12 1.70 -13.40
C ASP A 147 -10.98 0.69 -14.54
N SER A 148 -9.80 0.07 -14.70
CA SER A 148 -9.57 -0.92 -15.76
C SER A 148 -10.21 -2.28 -15.47
N MET A 149 -10.92 -2.42 -14.34
CA MET A 149 -11.64 -3.62 -13.96
C MET A 149 -13.14 -3.37 -13.96
N HIS A 150 -13.65 -3.00 -15.14
CA HIS A 150 -15.04 -3.26 -15.49
C HIS A 150 -15.22 -4.77 -15.54
N VAL A 151 -15.72 -5.34 -14.43
CA VAL A 151 -16.31 -6.68 -14.46
C VAL A 151 -17.59 -6.52 -15.31
N PRO A 152 -17.73 -7.21 -16.46
CA PRO A 152 -19.02 -7.26 -17.12
C PRO A 152 -19.98 -7.96 -16.15
N MET A 153 -21.00 -7.23 -15.69
CA MET A 153 -22.11 -7.84 -14.97
C MET A 153 -22.79 -8.81 -15.94
N VAL A 154 -22.67 -10.11 -15.65
CA VAL A 154 -23.49 -11.18 -16.24
C VAL A 154 -24.64 -11.50 -15.31
#